data_AF-A0A379YFT3-F1
#
_entry.id   AF-A0A379YFT3-F1
#
_cell.length_a   1.000
_cell.length_b   1.000
_cell.length_c   1.000
_cell.angle_alpha   90.00
_cell.angle_beta   90.00
_cell.angle_gamma   90.00
#
_symmetry.space_group_name_H-M   'P 1'
#
loop_
_entity.id
_entity.type
_entity.pdbx_description
1 polymer ?
#
loop_
_entity_poly.entity_id
_entity_poly.type
_entity_poly.pdbx_seq_one_letter_code
_entity_poly.pdbx_strand_id
1 'polypeptide(L)'
;MSEKRTYRTKAKQQHLRRVAALSCIVCRNLKLGETLGEIHHYCSSIWSSVCASNFRIIPLCHIHHRTGGYGVAIHAGRHIWEVTLGTKSGLLAQAIYELGEVVEEWMPKCFAQKWGVAV
;
A
#
# COMPACT_ATOMS: atom_id res chain seq x y z
N MET A 1 36.45 13.05 -3.82
CA MET A 1 35.25 13.01 -2.95
C MET A 1 34.05 13.37 -3.82
N SER A 2 33.32 12.38 -4.37
CA SER A 2 32.26 12.61 -5.36
C SER A 2 30.88 12.62 -4.69
N GLU A 3 30.09 13.62 -5.03
CA GLU A 3 28.86 14.07 -4.35
C GLU A 3 27.77 12.99 -4.32
N LYS A 4 27.49 12.43 -3.14
CA LYS A 4 26.29 11.61 -2.91
C LYS A 4 25.06 12.51 -2.76
N ARG A 5 24.61 13.15 -3.85
CA ARG A 5 23.29 13.77 -3.90
C ARG A 5 22.27 12.66 -4.18
N THR A 6 21.59 12.16 -3.15
CA THR A 6 20.49 11.19 -3.25
C THR A 6 19.27 11.87 -3.86
N TYR A 7 19.35 12.16 -5.16
CA TYR A 7 18.23 12.63 -5.97
C TYR A 7 17.12 11.57 -5.88
N ARG A 8 15.97 11.93 -5.30
CA ARG A 8 14.75 11.13 -5.49
C ARG A 8 14.53 11.04 -6.99
N THR A 9 14.83 9.89 -7.59
CA THR A 9 14.72 9.65 -9.03
C THR A 9 13.32 10.05 -9.51
N LYS A 10 13.21 10.69 -10.68
CA LYS A 10 11.92 11.15 -11.23
C LYS A 10 10.85 10.04 -11.23
N ALA A 11 11.25 8.81 -11.53
CA ALA A 11 10.40 7.62 -11.49
C ALA A 11 9.77 7.37 -10.11
N LYS A 12 10.55 7.55 -9.03
CA LYS A 12 10.07 7.39 -7.65
C LYS A 12 9.06 8.48 -7.27
N GLN A 13 9.26 9.72 -7.71
CA GLN A 13 8.27 10.78 -7.51
C GLN A 13 6.99 10.53 -8.31
N GLN A 14 7.10 10.02 -9.53
CA GLN A 14 5.95 9.70 -10.37
C GLN A 14 5.12 8.56 -9.77
N HIS A 15 5.75 7.50 -9.28
CA HIS A 15 5.05 6.42 -8.58
C HIS A 15 4.32 6.95 -7.33
N LEU A 16 4.98 7.76 -6.49
CA LEU A 16 4.34 8.38 -5.31
C LEU A 16 3.11 9.22 -5.68
N ARG A 17 3.18 10.00 -6.77
CA ARG A 17 2.04 10.79 -7.27
C ARG A 17 0.90 9.91 -7.75
N ARG A 18 1.19 8.82 -8.48
CA ARG A 18 0.16 7.87 -8.91
C ARG A 18 -0.53 7.21 -7.72
N VAL A 19 0.23 6.78 -6.72
CA VAL A 19 -0.34 6.19 -5.50
C VAL A 19 -1.19 7.19 -4.73
N ALA A 20 -0.73 8.44 -4.58
CA ALA A 20 -1.51 9.49 -3.90
C ALA A 20 -2.77 9.91 -4.67
N ALA A 21 -2.78 9.74 -6.00
CA ALA A 21 -3.97 9.95 -6.83
C ALA A 21 -4.99 8.81 -6.67
N LEU A 22 -4.61 7.66 -6.12
CA LEU A 22 -5.56 6.61 -5.80
C LEU A 22 -6.34 6.96 -4.53
N SER A 23 -7.63 6.62 -4.54
CA SER A 23 -8.45 6.67 -3.35
C SER A 23 -8.05 5.59 -2.35
N CYS A 24 -8.40 5.79 -1.08
CA CYS A 24 -8.18 4.78 -0.05
C CYS A 24 -8.70 3.40 -0.47
N ILE A 25 -7.79 2.42 -0.53
CA ILE A 25 -8.09 1.07 -0.97
C ILE A 25 -9.16 0.40 -0.10
N VAL A 26 -9.16 0.72 1.19
CA VAL A 26 -10.15 0.21 2.15
C VAL A 26 -11.52 0.84 1.94
N CYS A 27 -11.60 2.16 1.76
CA CYS A 27 -12.86 2.84 1.46
C CYS A 27 -13.48 2.32 0.15
N ARG A 28 -12.65 2.00 -0.85
CA ARG A 28 -13.11 1.33 -2.08
C ARG A 28 -13.68 -0.06 -1.81
N ASN A 29 -12.97 -0.89 -1.05
CA ASN A 29 -13.44 -2.23 -0.70
C ASN A 29 -14.76 -2.20 0.10
N LEU A 30 -14.92 -1.19 0.95
CA LEU A 30 -16.15 -0.94 1.71
C LEU A 30 -17.25 -0.20 0.91
N LYS A 31 -17.00 0.13 -0.37
CA LYS A 31 -17.91 0.90 -1.25
C LYS A 31 -18.35 2.26 -0.67
N LEU A 32 -17.49 2.90 0.12
CA LEU A 32 -17.74 4.19 0.76
C LEU A 32 -17.43 5.40 -0.15
N GLY A 33 -17.02 5.16 -1.40
CA GLY A 33 -16.66 6.19 -2.37
C GLY A 33 -15.17 6.55 -2.39
N GLU A 34 -14.83 7.56 -3.18
CA GLU A 34 -13.44 8.01 -3.35
C GLU A 34 -13.04 8.97 -2.22
N THR A 35 -12.16 8.49 -1.34
CA THR A 35 -11.53 9.33 -0.31
C THR A 35 -10.05 9.50 -0.63
N LEU A 36 -9.51 10.71 -0.47
CA LEU A 36 -8.10 11.00 -0.73
C LEU A 36 -7.18 10.05 0.06
N GLY A 37 -6.29 9.35 -0.65
CA GLY A 37 -5.30 8.44 -0.08
C GLY A 37 -4.06 9.20 0.40
N GLU A 38 -3.75 9.10 1.69
CA GLU A 38 -2.43 9.39 2.22
C GLU A 38 -1.51 8.20 1.98
N ILE A 39 -0.21 8.49 1.85
CA ILE A 39 0.84 7.52 1.60
C ILE A 39 1.14 6.74 2.89
N HIS A 40 0.74 5.46 2.95
CA HIS A 40 1.14 4.55 4.01
C HIS A 40 2.28 3.63 3.54
N HIS A 41 3.44 3.70 4.20
CA HIS A 41 4.56 2.82 3.87
C HIS A 41 4.38 1.41 4.46
N TYR A 42 4.44 0.39 3.62
CA TYR A 42 4.46 -1.01 4.05
C TYR A 42 5.87 -1.44 4.49
N CYS A 43 6.07 -1.60 5.80
CA CYS A 43 7.27 -2.23 6.34
C CYS A 43 6.97 -3.68 6.77
N SER A 44 7.64 -4.66 6.14
CA SER A 44 7.44 -6.09 6.42
C SER A 44 8.34 -6.64 7.53
N SER A 45 9.43 -5.94 7.86
CA SER A 45 10.40 -6.38 8.87
C SER A 45 11.07 -5.18 9.54
N ILE A 46 11.23 -5.26 10.87
CA ILE A 46 11.83 -4.22 11.72
C ILE A 46 13.32 -3.97 11.41
N TRP A 47 13.98 -4.85 10.65
CA TRP A 47 15.44 -4.86 10.44
C TRP A 47 15.85 -5.01 8.98
N SER A 48 15.23 -4.25 8.06
CA SER A 48 15.78 -4.11 6.71
C SER A 48 15.49 -2.73 6.16
N SER A 49 16.55 -1.95 5.96
CA SER A 49 16.56 -0.63 5.27
C SER A 49 15.99 -0.68 3.84
N VAL A 50 15.69 -1.88 3.33
CA VAL A 50 15.05 -2.16 2.05
C VAL A 50 13.51 -2.10 2.13
N CYS A 51 12.92 -2.19 3.33
CA CYS A 51 11.46 -2.16 3.54
C CYS A 51 10.83 -0.78 3.33
N ALA A 52 11.58 0.32 3.35
CA ALA A 52 11.12 1.65 2.95
C ALA A 52 11.26 1.90 1.44
N SER A 53 11.13 0.83 0.64
CA SER A 53 11.07 0.96 -0.82
C SER A 53 9.87 1.85 -1.14
N ASN A 54 10.11 2.96 -1.84
CA ASN A 54 9.06 3.95 -2.16
C ASN A 54 8.05 3.44 -3.19
N PHE A 55 8.10 2.13 -3.45
CA PHE A 55 7.22 1.35 -4.31
C PHE A 55 6.25 0.48 -3.51
N ARG A 56 6.45 0.35 -2.19
CA ARG A 56 5.61 -0.45 -1.29
C ARG A 56 4.72 0.46 -0.46
N ILE A 57 3.72 1.03 -1.11
CA ILE A 57 2.86 2.07 -0.53
C ILE A 57 1.41 1.68 -0.71
N ILE A 58 0.65 1.82 0.37
CA ILE A 58 -0.78 1.59 0.39
C ILE A 58 -1.47 2.95 0.49
N PRO A 59 -2.38 3.31 -0.43
CA PRO A 59 -3.16 4.53 -0.31
C PRO A 59 -4.23 4.34 0.78
N LEU A 60 -4.11 5.08 1.89
CA LEU A 60 -5.06 5.03 3.01
C LEU A 60 -5.55 6.43 3.37
N CYS A 61 -6.86 6.63 3.56
CA CYS A 61 -7.36 7.93 4.02
C CYS A 61 -6.99 8.18 5.49
N HIS A 62 -7.08 9.42 5.97
CA HIS A 62 -6.68 9.77 7.33
C HIS A 62 -7.38 8.93 8.43
N ILE A 63 -8.63 8.50 8.22
CA ILE A 63 -9.38 7.61 9.12
C ILE A 63 -8.68 6.25 9.20
N HIS A 64 -8.55 5.62 8.04
CA HIS A 64 -7.93 4.32 7.86
C HIS A 64 -6.42 4.30 8.15
N HIS A 65 -5.78 5.45 8.10
CA HIS A 65 -4.36 5.59 8.38
C HIS A 65 -4.11 5.80 9.88
N ARG A 66 -4.68 6.86 10.48
CA ARG A 66 -4.29 7.36 11.81
C ARG A 66 -5.42 7.72 12.76
N THR A 67 -6.58 8.17 12.27
CA THR A 67 -7.61 8.82 13.10
C THR A 67 -8.86 7.97 13.39
N GLY A 68 -9.03 6.84 12.73
CA GLY A 68 -10.22 5.99 12.86
C GLY A 68 -10.37 5.21 14.17
N GLY A 69 -9.33 5.17 15.01
CA GLY A 69 -9.38 4.44 16.29
C GLY A 69 -9.12 2.94 16.15
N TYR A 70 -9.33 2.19 17.25
CA TYR A 70 -8.94 0.78 17.34
C TYR A 70 -9.70 -0.11 16.34
N GLY A 71 -8.96 -0.84 15.50
CA GLY A 71 -9.51 -1.73 14.47
C GLY A 71 -9.94 -1.02 13.18
N VAL A 72 -9.93 0.31 13.15
CA VAL A 72 -10.33 1.15 11.99
C VAL A 72 -9.20 2.06 11.53
N ALA A 73 -8.14 2.28 12.30
CA ALA A 73 -6.90 2.88 11.82
C ALA A 73 -5.78 1.83 11.87
N ILE A 74 -4.97 1.74 10.82
CA ILE A 74 -3.93 0.70 10.73
C ILE A 74 -2.88 0.82 11.85
N HIS A 75 -2.67 2.04 12.36
CA HIS A 75 -1.79 2.33 13.49
C HIS A 75 -2.44 2.08 14.86
N ALA A 76 -3.75 1.86 14.92
CA ALA A 76 -4.49 1.57 16.15
C ALA A 76 -5.11 0.16 16.05
N GLY A 77 -4.35 -0.87 16.42
CA GLY A 77 -4.86 -2.26 16.44
C GLY A 77 -4.73 -2.99 15.11
N ARG A 78 -3.51 -3.11 14.59
CA ARG A 78 -3.17 -3.79 13.34
C ARG A 78 -3.74 -5.21 13.21
N HIS A 79 -3.74 -5.99 14.31
CA HIS A 79 -4.25 -7.36 14.27
C HIS A 79 -5.75 -7.38 13.91
N ILE A 80 -6.55 -6.57 14.60
CA ILE A 80 -7.99 -6.46 14.33
C ILE A 80 -8.22 -5.91 12.93
N TRP A 81 -7.49 -4.87 12.56
CA TRP A 81 -7.51 -4.32 11.21
C TRP A 81 -7.32 -5.40 10.13
N GLU A 82 -6.28 -6.23 10.26
CA GLU A 82 -5.95 -7.23 9.23
C GLU A 82 -7.04 -8.31 9.12
N VAL A 83 -7.73 -8.59 10.23
CA VAL A 83 -8.89 -9.51 10.27
C VAL A 83 -10.14 -8.87 9.65
N THR A 84 -10.41 -7.59 9.90
CA THR A 84 -11.66 -6.93 9.51
C THR A 84 -11.61 -6.32 8.11
N LEU A 85 -10.48 -5.72 7.73
CA LEU A 85 -10.31 -4.91 6.52
C LEU A 85 -9.33 -5.55 5.51
N GLY A 86 -8.64 -6.61 5.92
CA GLY A 86 -7.72 -7.38 5.09
C GLY A 86 -6.25 -7.15 5.43
N THR A 87 -5.42 -8.12 5.06
CA THR A 87 -3.99 -8.10 5.36
C THR A 87 -3.27 -6.97 4.61
N LYS A 88 -2.25 -6.40 5.24
CA LYS A 88 -1.43 -5.35 4.61
C LYS A 88 -0.82 -5.77 3.27
N SER A 89 -0.39 -7.02 3.16
CA SER A 89 0.15 -7.59 1.91
C SER A 89 -0.93 -7.71 0.83
N GLY A 90 -2.15 -8.12 1.20
CA GLY A 90 -3.28 -8.19 0.28
C GLY A 90 -3.68 -6.80 -0.25
N LEU A 91 -3.77 -5.81 0.65
CA LEU A 91 -4.08 -4.43 0.28
C LEU A 91 -2.98 -3.79 -0.59
N LEU A 92 -1.71 -4.11 -0.33
CA LEU A 92 -0.60 -3.68 -1.17
C LEU A 92 -0.67 -4.32 -2.57
N ALA A 93 -0.91 -5.63 -2.66
CA ALA A 93 -1.06 -6.32 -3.94
C ALA A 93 -2.21 -5.73 -4.76
N GLN A 94 -3.35 -5.43 -4.11
CA GLN A 94 -4.47 -4.77 -4.75
C GLN A 94 -4.09 -3.37 -5.27
N ALA A 95 -3.42 -2.55 -4.46
CA ALA A 95 -2.99 -1.22 -4.87
C ALA A 95 -2.04 -1.27 -6.08
N ILE A 96 -1.12 -2.24 -6.12
CA ILE A 96 -0.19 -2.43 -7.25
C ILE A 96 -0.94 -2.89 -8.50
N TYR A 97 -1.89 -3.82 -8.36
CA TYR A 97 -2.77 -4.25 -9.45
C TYR A 97 -3.59 -3.09 -10.03
N GLU A 98 -4.17 -2.24 -9.19
CA GLU A 98 -4.92 -1.07 -9.61
C GLU A 98 -4.06 0.00 -10.30
N LEU A 99 -2.75 0.05 -10.00
CA LEU A 99 -1.79 0.89 -10.73
C LEU A 99 -1.42 0.32 -12.11
N GLY A 100 -1.85 -0.90 -12.43
CA GLY A 100 -1.45 -1.62 -13.65
C GLY A 100 0.04 -1.99 -13.65
N GLU A 101 0.68 -2.02 -12.48
CA GLU A 101 2.08 -2.43 -12.34
C GLU A 101 2.12 -3.96 -12.21
N VAL A 102 2.64 -4.66 -13.22
CA VAL A 102 2.78 -6.12 -13.16
C VAL A 102 4.00 -6.46 -12.29
N VAL A 103 3.75 -7.09 -11.14
CA VAL A 103 4.80 -7.64 -10.25
C VAL A 103 4.74 -9.16 -10.31
N GLU A 104 5.20 -9.74 -11.42
CA GLU A 104 5.25 -11.22 -11.59
C GLU A 104 6.02 -11.92 -10.46
N GLU A 105 7.01 -11.27 -9.86
CA GLU A 105 7.89 -11.89 -8.87
C GLU A 105 7.32 -11.89 -7.42
N TRP A 106 6.30 -11.09 -7.10
CA TRP A 106 5.88 -10.84 -5.71
C TRP A 106 4.38 -11.02 -5.42
N MET A 107 3.59 -11.51 -6.38
CA MET A 107 2.17 -11.80 -6.15
C MET A 107 2.01 -12.96 -5.14
N PRO A 108 1.40 -12.74 -3.96
CA PRO A 108 1.14 -13.82 -3.04
C PRO A 108 0.17 -14.82 -3.70
N LYS A 109 0.45 -16.12 -3.61
CA LYS A 109 -0.32 -17.20 -4.27
C LYS A 109 -1.84 -17.14 -3.98
N CYS A 110 -2.24 -16.62 -2.82
CA CYS A 110 -3.64 -16.42 -2.45
C CYS A 110 -4.34 -15.28 -3.19
N PHE A 111 -3.62 -14.33 -3.78
CA PHE A 111 -4.18 -13.21 -4.54
C PHE A 111 -4.46 -13.61 -6.00
N ALA A 112 -3.55 -14.34 -6.66
CA ALA A 112 -3.75 -14.86 -8.02
C ALA A 112 -5.02 -15.72 -8.13
N GLN A 113 -5.27 -16.56 -7.12
CA GLN A 113 -6.44 -17.44 -7.04
C GLN A 113 -7.77 -16.68 -6.86
N LYS A 114 -7.76 -15.50 -6.22
CA LYS A 114 -8.96 -14.69 -5.97
C LYS A 114 -9.38 -13.84 -7.17
N TRP A 115 -8.46 -13.56 -8.11
CA TRP A 115 -8.67 -12.60 -9.20
C TRP A 115 -8.43 -13.17 -10.60
N GLY A 116 -8.27 -14.50 -10.75
CA GLY A 116 -8.24 -15.16 -12.06
C GLY A 116 -7.03 -14.79 -12.93
N VAL A 117 -5.93 -14.34 -12.32
CA VAL A 117 -4.70 -14.04 -13.05
C VAL A 117 -3.92 -15.36 -13.19
N ALA A 118 -3.68 -15.80 -14.42
CA ALA A 118 -2.86 -16.98 -14.69
C ALA A 118 -1.43 -16.72 -14.18
N VAL A 119 -0.93 -17.65 -13.36
CA VAL A 119 0.47 -17.75 -12.93
C VAL A 119 1.29 -18.43 -14.01
#